data_AF-A0A819GES3-F1
#
_entry.id   AF-A0A819GES3-F1
#
_cell.length_a   1.000
_cell.length_b   1.000
_cell.length_c   1.000
_cell.angle_alpha   90.00
_cell.angle_beta   90.00
_cell.angle_gamma   90.00
#
_symmetry.space_group_name_H-M   'P 1'
#
loop_
_entity.id
_entity.type
_entity.pdbx_description
1 polymer ?
#
loop_
_entity_poly.entity_id
_entity_poly.type
_entity_poly.pdbx_seq_one_letter_code
_entity_poly.pdbx_strand_id
1 'polypeptide(L)'
;MQYFVNKGVSSDAAQACAFALCFYTGSNSGTINRGASTVARRGNGEATSILEDTEADHGSIIMYYLILGLSHIDFYWGTVTRAVNMHGEELEQYFEGALITWIQFSSCMKGD
;
A
#
# COMPACT_ATOMS: atom_id res chain seq x y z
N MET A 1 6.38 -11.26 -13.69
CA MET A 1 7.72 -10.86 -14.17
C MET A 1 7.69 -10.40 -15.62
N GLN A 2 7.39 -11.26 -16.61
CA GLN A 2 7.39 -10.89 -18.03
C GLN A 2 6.49 -9.67 -18.33
N TYR A 3 5.35 -9.57 -17.64
CA TYR A 3 4.47 -8.39 -17.71
C TYR A 3 5.22 -7.07 -17.50
N PHE A 4 6.02 -6.95 -16.44
CA PHE A 4 6.77 -5.72 -16.12
C PHE A 4 7.93 -5.47 -17.07
N VAL A 5 8.61 -6.53 -17.51
CA VAL A 5 9.67 -6.41 -18.53
C VAL A 5 9.10 -5.83 -19.83
N ASN A 6 7.93 -6.32 -20.27
CA ASN A 6 7.25 -5.80 -21.45
C ASN A 6 6.80 -4.34 -21.30
N LYS A 7 6.69 -3.83 -20.06
CA LYS A 7 6.36 -2.44 -19.73
C LYS A 7 7.62 -1.56 -19.54
N GLY A 8 8.82 -2.08 -19.82
CA GLY A 8 10.07 -1.32 -19.77
C GLY A 8 10.81 -1.37 -18.43
N VAL A 9 10.36 -2.18 -17.48
CA VAL A 9 11.07 -2.39 -16.20
C VAL A 9 12.25 -3.36 -16.43
N SER A 10 13.42 -3.06 -15.85
CA SER A 10 14.59 -3.95 -15.94
C SER A 10 14.28 -5.34 -15.36
N SER A 11 14.97 -6.39 -15.80
CA SER A 11 14.68 -7.77 -15.38
C SER A 11 14.70 -7.94 -13.85
N ASP A 12 15.74 -7.42 -13.19
CA ASP A 12 15.88 -7.52 -11.73
C ASP A 12 14.76 -6.77 -11.01
N ALA A 13 14.43 -5.56 -11.46
CA ALA A 13 13.35 -4.78 -10.88
C ALA A 13 11.97 -5.41 -11.16
N ALA A 14 11.78 -6.03 -12.32
CA ALA A 14 10.55 -6.73 -12.69
C ALA A 14 10.30 -7.96 -11.80
N GLN A 15 11.38 -8.65 -11.43
CA GLN A 15 11.33 -9.73 -10.45
C GLN A 15 11.03 -9.19 -9.05
N ALA A 16 11.70 -8.13 -8.61
CA ALA A 16 11.46 -7.49 -7.33
C ALA A 16 10.03 -6.95 -7.19
N CYS A 17 9.47 -6.32 -8.22
CA CYS A 17 8.07 -5.87 -8.26
C CYS A 17 7.10 -7.04 -8.10
N ALA A 18 7.34 -8.14 -8.83
CA ALA A 18 6.50 -9.33 -8.72
C ALA A 18 6.55 -9.93 -7.30
N PHE A 19 7.74 -10.00 -6.69
CA PHE A 19 7.87 -10.46 -5.31
C PHE A 19 7.22 -9.50 -4.30
N ALA A 20 7.39 -8.19 -4.46
CA ALA A 20 6.78 -7.21 -3.57
C ALA A 20 5.26 -7.31 -3.56
N LEU A 21 4.64 -7.50 -4.74
CA LEU A 21 3.19 -7.77 -4.85
C LEU A 21 2.80 -9.06 -4.13
N CYS A 22 3.51 -10.17 -4.38
CA CYS A 22 3.23 -11.44 -3.72
C CYS A 22 3.37 -11.37 -2.19
N PHE A 23 4.42 -10.73 -1.69
CA PHE A 23 4.63 -10.53 -0.26
C PHE A 23 3.53 -9.68 0.36
N TYR A 24 3.14 -8.60 -0.31
CA TYR A 24 2.05 -7.73 0.15
C TYR A 24 0.72 -8.48 0.21
N THR A 25 0.34 -9.22 -0.83
CA THR A 25 -0.92 -9.97 -0.86
C THR A 25 -0.92 -11.23 0.02
N GLY A 26 0.25 -11.66 0.50
CA GLY A 26 0.41 -12.77 1.44
C GLY A 26 0.26 -12.33 2.89
N SER A 27 1.22 -12.73 3.73
CA SER A 27 1.20 -12.48 5.18
C SER A 27 1.70 -11.09 5.60
N ASN A 28 2.29 -10.31 4.68
CA ASN A 28 3.06 -9.12 5.07
C ASN A 28 2.32 -7.80 4.85
N SER A 29 1.06 -7.83 4.39
CA SER A 29 0.22 -6.62 4.21
C SER A 29 0.19 -5.74 5.46
N GLY A 30 0.02 -6.32 6.64
CA GLY A 30 -0.04 -5.59 7.91
C GLY A 30 1.25 -4.84 8.22
N THR A 31 2.41 -5.50 8.08
CA THR A 31 3.72 -4.88 8.32
C THR A 31 4.00 -3.77 7.31
N ILE A 32 3.67 -4.00 6.04
CA ILE A 32 3.89 -3.01 4.97
C ILE A 32 2.97 -1.79 5.16
N ASN A 33 1.70 -2.00 5.53
CA ASN A 33 0.76 -0.90 5.81
C ASN A 33 1.20 -0.08 7.03
N ARG A 34 1.68 -0.72 8.10
CA ARG A 34 2.26 -0.01 9.25
C ARG A 34 3.48 0.81 8.85
N GLY A 35 4.42 0.21 8.11
CA GLY A 35 5.59 0.91 7.59
C GLY A 35 5.20 2.12 6.72
N ALA A 36 4.24 1.95 5.79
CA ALA A 36 3.76 3.02 4.93
C ALA A 36 3.15 4.18 5.73
N SER A 37 2.32 3.85 6.72
CA SER A 37 1.74 4.84 7.63
C SER A 37 2.79 5.59 8.43
N THR A 38 3.79 4.90 8.99
CA THR A 38 4.90 5.54 9.71
C THR A 38 5.72 6.47 8.82
N VAL A 39 6.08 6.03 7.61
CA VAL A 39 6.83 6.87 6.66
C VAL A 39 6.06 8.15 6.31
N ALA A 40 4.76 8.03 6.06
CA ALA A 40 3.92 9.18 5.73
C ALA A 40 3.74 10.13 6.92
N ARG A 41 3.50 9.61 8.13
CA ARG A 41 3.42 10.41 9.37
C ARG A 41 4.72 11.17 9.63
N ARG A 42 5.87 10.52 9.46
CA ARG A 42 7.20 11.16 9.54
C ARG A 42 7.36 12.27 8.49
N GLY A 43 6.91 12.03 7.25
CA GLY A 43 6.90 13.05 6.19
C GLY A 43 6.06 14.29 6.53
N ASN A 44 5.01 14.11 7.34
CA ASN A 44 4.15 15.18 7.84
C ASN A 44 4.65 15.84 9.13
N GLY A 45 5.82 15.44 9.65
CA GLY A 45 6.41 16.01 10.87
C GLY A 45 5.82 15.49 12.17
N GLU A 46 5.07 14.37 12.14
CA GLU A 46 4.57 13.71 13.34
C GLU A 46 5.69 12.94 14.06
N ALA A 47 5.61 12.87 15.39
CA ALA A 47 6.58 12.14 16.20
C ALA A 47 6.34 10.62 16.07
N THR A 48 7.36 9.89 15.60
CA THR A 48 7.39 8.42 15.54
C THR A 48 8.33 7.85 16.61
N SER A 49 8.08 6.61 17.01
CA SER A 49 8.96 5.87 17.93
C SER A 49 10.08 5.13 17.20
N ILE A 50 11.18 4.82 17.90
CA ILE A 50 12.33 4.08 17.36
C ILE A 50 11.92 2.69 16.80
N LEU A 51 10.94 2.04 17.44
CA LEU A 51 10.40 0.76 16.99
C LEU A 51 9.64 0.91 15.67
N GLU A 52 8.81 1.95 15.54
CA GLU A 52 8.10 2.25 14.30
C GLU A 52 9.07 2.60 13.15
N ASP A 53 10.13 3.34 13.43
CA ASP A 53 11.15 3.70 12.44
C ASP A 53 11.90 2.46 11.93
N THR A 54 12.24 1.53 12.82
CA THR A 54 12.93 0.29 12.44
C THR A 54 12.04 -0.62 11.57
N GLU A 55 10.74 -0.72 11.88
CA GLU A 55 9.78 -1.47 11.05
C GLU A 55 9.59 -0.81 9.68
N ALA A 56 9.54 0.53 9.63
CA ALA A 56 9.44 1.28 8.39
C ALA A 56 10.66 1.05 7.49
N ASP A 57 11.86 1.07 8.06
CA ASP A 57 13.10 0.81 7.33
C ASP A 57 13.15 -0.62 6.77
N HIS A 58 12.74 -1.63 7.55
CA HIS A 58 12.63 -3.02 7.07
C HIS A 58 11.61 -3.19 5.94
N GLY A 59 10.51 -2.44 5.98
CA GLY A 59 9.48 -2.47 4.93
C GLY A 59 9.82 -1.63 3.69
N SER A 60 10.77 -0.69 3.78
CA SER A 60 11.02 0.36 2.79
C SER A 60 11.32 -0.16 1.39
N ILE A 61 12.18 -1.18 1.28
CA ILE A 61 12.55 -1.76 -0.03
C ILE A 61 11.38 -2.48 -0.67
N ILE A 62 10.53 -3.13 0.13
CA ILE A 62 9.32 -3.80 -0.35
C ILE A 62 8.30 -2.75 -0.81
N MET A 63 8.13 -1.68 -0.03
CA MET A 63 7.26 -0.56 -0.40
C MET A 63 7.69 0.10 -1.71
N TYR A 64 8.99 0.34 -1.89
CA TYR A 64 9.53 0.89 -3.13
C TYR A 64 9.14 0.05 -4.35
N TYR A 65 9.41 -1.27 -4.32
CA TYR A 65 9.08 -2.16 -5.43
C TYR A 65 7.58 -2.42 -5.58
N LEU A 66 6.80 -2.32 -4.50
CA LEU A 66 5.35 -2.38 -4.56
C LEU A 66 4.78 -1.17 -5.31
N ILE A 67 5.23 0.04 -4.97
CA ILE A 67 4.83 1.29 -5.65
C ILE A 67 5.27 1.26 -7.12
N LEU A 68 6.51 0.84 -7.39
CA LEU A 68 7.01 0.69 -8.75
C LEU A 68 6.19 -0.33 -9.55
N GLY A 69 5.82 -1.46 -8.95
CA GLY A 69 4.96 -2.45 -9.59
C GLY A 69 3.58 -1.90 -9.91
N LEU A 70 2.94 -1.25 -8.93
CA LEU A 70 1.60 -0.67 -9.08
C LEU A 70 1.55 0.45 -10.14
N SER A 71 2.63 1.21 -10.33
CA SER A 71 2.67 2.26 -11.36
C SER A 71 2.73 1.73 -12.80
N HIS A 72 2.98 0.44 -12.98
CA HIS A 72 3.05 -0.23 -14.29
C HIS A 72 1.89 -1.19 -14.54
N ILE A 73 1.07 -1.49 -13.52
CA ILE A 73 -0.15 -2.29 -13.65
C ILE A 73 -1.25 -1.43 -14.26
N ASP A 74 -1.99 -1.98 -15.21
CA ASP A 74 -3.10 -1.29 -15.84
C ASP A 74 -4.22 -0.99 -14.84
N PHE A 75 -4.75 0.23 -14.90
CA PHE A 75 -5.80 0.67 -13.99
C PHE A 75 -7.10 -0.11 -14.21
N TYR A 76 -7.75 -0.47 -13.10
CA TYR A 76 -9.12 -0.93 -13.11
C TYR A 76 -10.08 0.25 -12.88
N TRP A 77 -11.03 0.44 -13.80
CA TRP A 77 -12.10 1.42 -13.69
C TRP A 77 -13.42 0.71 -13.41
N GLY A 78 -13.98 0.94 -12.23
CA GLY A 78 -15.26 0.35 -11.82
C GLY A 78 -15.45 0.37 -10.32
N THR A 79 -16.45 -0.35 -9.85
CA THR A 79 -16.75 -0.48 -8.42
C THR A 79 -15.78 -1.45 -7.76
N VAL A 80 -15.37 -1.10 -6.54
CA VAL A 80 -14.55 -1.95 -5.68
C VAL A 80 -15.11 -1.95 -4.27
N THR A 81 -14.91 -3.05 -3.56
CA THR A 81 -15.36 -3.21 -2.18
C THR A 81 -14.16 -3.42 -1.27
N ARG A 82 -14.12 -2.70 -0.15
CA ARG A 82 -13.11 -2.88 0.90
C ARG A 82 -13.80 -3.16 2.22
N ALA A 83 -13.36 -4.22 2.89
CA ALA A 83 -13.77 -4.52 4.25
C ALA A 83 -12.74 -3.92 5.22
N VAL A 84 -13.21 -3.16 6.20
CA VAL A 84 -12.37 -2.59 7.26
C VAL A 84 -13.14 -2.68 8.57
N ASN A 85 -12.41 -2.96 9.65
CA ASN A 85 -12.95 -2.83 11.01
C ASN A 85 -12.68 -1.40 11.48
N MET A 86 -13.73 -0.70 11.89
CA MET A 86 -13.66 0.67 12.40
C MET A 86 -14.40 0.76 13.73
N HIS A 87 -13.95 1.67 14.58
CA HIS A 87 -14.69 2.11 15.76
C HIS A 87 -15.82 3.08 15.36
N GLY A 88 -16.81 3.25 16.25
CA GLY A 88 -17.98 4.10 15.97
C GLY A 88 -17.60 5.54 15.58
N GLU A 89 -16.67 6.14 16.31
CA GLU A 89 -16.18 7.50 16.06
C GLU A 89 -15.45 7.65 14.71
N GLU A 90 -14.81 6.58 14.23
CA GLU A 90 -14.17 6.57 12.90
C GLU A 90 -15.22 6.46 11.81
N LEU A 91 -16.26 5.63 12.03
CA LEU A 91 -17.36 5.45 11.08
C LEU A 91 -18.18 6.73 10.91
N GLU A 92 -18.34 7.54 11.96
CA GLU A 92 -19.03 8.84 11.89
C GLU A 92 -18.37 9.82 10.92
N GLN A 93 -17.08 9.64 10.59
CA GLN A 93 -16.38 10.45 9.60
C GLN A 93 -16.78 10.10 8.16
N TYR A 94 -17.45 8.96 7.94
CA TYR A 94 -17.90 8.50 6.63
C TYR A 94 -19.33 8.97 6.36
N PHE A 95 -19.46 10.17 5.84
CA PHE A 95 -20.73 10.74 5.39
C PHE A 95 -20.66 11.22 3.94
N GLU A 96 -21.83 11.45 3.33
CA GLU A 96 -21.92 11.90 1.94
C GLU A 96 -21.19 13.24 1.75
N GLY A 97 -20.28 13.30 0.77
CA GLY A 97 -19.44 14.48 0.51
C GLY A 97 -18.15 14.55 1.32
N ALA A 98 -17.91 13.62 2.26
CA ALA A 98 -16.64 13.53 2.98
C ALA A 98 -15.50 13.07 2.05
N LEU A 99 -14.33 13.71 2.16
CA LEU A 99 -13.10 13.25 1.53
C LEU A 99 -12.28 12.43 2.54
N ILE A 100 -12.17 11.13 2.30
CA ILE A 100 -11.44 10.22 3.18
C ILE A 100 -10.04 9.96 2.61
N THR A 101 -9.00 10.29 3.39
CA THR A 101 -7.61 10.02 3.04
C THR A 101 -7.09 8.83 3.82
N TRP A 102 -6.69 7.77 3.12
CA TRP A 102 -6.04 6.62 3.73
C TRP A 102 -4.52 6.74 3.65
N ILE A 103 -3.86 6.82 4.80
CA ILE A 103 -2.40 6.86 4.92
C ILE A 103 -1.82 5.43 4.95
N GLN A 104 -2.33 4.55 4.09
CA GLN A 104 -1.91 3.15 3.92
C GLN A 104 -2.37 2.64 2.56
N PHE A 105 -1.81 1.52 2.10
CA PHE A 105 -2.29 0.90 0.86
C PHE A 105 -3.75 0.42 1.05
N SER A 106 -4.62 0.83 0.13
CA SER A 106 -6.05 0.51 0.16
C SER A 106 -6.35 -0.72 -0.69
N SER A 107 -6.19 -1.90 -0.10
CA SER A 107 -6.55 -3.17 -0.75
C SER A 107 -8.06 -3.31 -0.88
N CYS A 108 -8.54 -3.62 -2.09
CA CYS A 108 -9.95 -3.81 -2.38
C CYS A 108 -10.17 -5.09 -3.20
N MET A 109 -11.37 -5.65 -3.10
CA MET A 109 -11.87 -6.64 -4.05
C MET A 109 -12.59 -5.92 -5.20
N LYS A 110 -12.43 -6.45 -6.41
CA LYS A 110 -13.22 -5.99 -7.54
C LYS A 110 -14.70 -6.25 -7.26
N GLY A 111 -15.53 -5.21 -7.40
CA GLY A 111 -16.98 -5.33 -7.32
C GLY A 111 -17.56 -5.95 -8.60
N ASP A 112 -18.75 -6.53 -8.47
CA ASP A 112 -19.55 -7.01 -9.60
C ASP A 112 -20.12 -5.85 -10.43
#